data_AF-A0A9E3MF30-F1
#
_entry.id   AF-A0A9E3MF30-F1
#
_cell.length_a   1.000
_cell.length_b   1.000
_cell.length_c   1.000
_cell.angle_alpha   90.00
_cell.angle_beta   90.00
_cell.angle_gamma   90.00
#
_symmetry.space_group_name_H-M   'P 1'
#
loop_
_entity.id
_entity.type
_entity.pdbx_description
1 polymer ?
#
loop_
_entity_poly.entity_id
_entity_poly.type
_entity_poly.pdbx_seq_one_letter_code
_entity_poly.pdbx_strand_id
1 'polypeptide(L)'
;MAQAAGILTGISGIVGAVGQYQAGQYAAAQSKQAAKVGRVQADQIDASYRDELNSTISNIRAIRASSGVGANSPTGMAIEAGQQKISDRDRKIEVGSKRMQAAQDDNDARFRKSAATVSLIGGVAKSLPSFFGA
;
A
#
# COMPACT_ATOMS: atom_id res chain seq x y z
N MET A 1 42.96 -8.16 -29.92
CA MET A 1 41.63 -7.62 -30.26
C MET A 1 40.48 -8.32 -29.51
N ALA A 2 40.46 -9.66 -29.37
CA ALA A 2 39.35 -10.39 -28.70
C ALA A 2 39.22 -10.16 -27.18
N GLN A 3 40.33 -10.03 -26.44
CA GLN A 3 40.29 -9.82 -24.98
C GLN A 3 39.75 -8.44 -24.56
N ALA A 4 39.97 -7.41 -25.38
CA ALA A 4 39.43 -6.06 -25.10
C ALA A 4 37.90 -6.00 -25.27
N ALA A 5 37.33 -6.80 -26.19
CA ALA A 5 35.90 -6.89 -26.39
C ALA A 5 35.18 -7.62 -25.23
N GLY A 6 35.79 -8.66 -24.66
CA GLY A 6 35.27 -9.40 -23.49
C GLY A 6 35.27 -8.57 -22.20
N ILE A 7 36.32 -7.79 -21.97
CA ILE A 7 36.41 -6.87 -20.82
C ILE A 7 35.43 -5.71 -20.95
N LEU A 8 35.29 -5.10 -22.13
CA LEU A 8 34.29 -4.04 -22.38
C LEU A 8 32.84 -4.55 -22.22
N THR A 9 32.53 -5.74 -22.73
CA THR A 9 31.20 -6.35 -22.54
C THR A 9 30.96 -6.76 -21.09
N GLY A 10 31.96 -7.30 -20.38
CA GLY A 10 31.87 -7.61 -18.96
C GLY A 10 31.65 -6.40 -18.06
N ILE A 11 32.40 -5.31 -18.29
CA ILE A 11 32.21 -4.03 -17.57
C ILE A 11 30.85 -3.42 -17.90
N SER A 12 30.40 -3.44 -19.16
CA SER A 12 29.07 -2.95 -19.54
C SER A 12 27.93 -3.72 -18.87
N GLY A 13 28.10 -5.04 -18.68
CA GLY A 13 27.14 -5.89 -17.98
C GLY A 13 27.04 -5.56 -16.49
N ILE A 14 28.16 -5.27 -15.84
CA ILE A 14 28.21 -4.86 -14.43
C ILE A 14 27.63 -3.46 -14.25
N VAL A 15 28.01 -2.48 -15.08
CA VAL A 15 27.48 -1.11 -15.02
C VAL A 15 25.97 -1.10 -15.27
N GLY A 16 25.49 -1.88 -16.25
CA GLY A 16 24.07 -2.07 -16.51
C GLY A 16 23.33 -2.70 -15.33
N ALA A 17 23.92 -3.73 -14.69
CA ALA A 17 23.35 -4.40 -13.54
C ALA A 17 23.27 -3.50 -12.29
N VAL A 18 24.28 -2.65 -12.06
CA VAL A 18 24.28 -1.67 -10.97
C VAL A 18 23.21 -0.59 -11.20
N GLY A 19 23.06 -0.11 -12.44
CA GLY A 19 22.00 0.83 -12.81
C GLY A 19 20.61 0.24 -12.61
N GLN A 20 20.39 -0.99 -13.04
CA GLN A 20 19.14 -1.73 -12.83
C GLN A 20 18.85 -1.97 -11.33
N TYR A 21 19.89 -2.29 -10.55
CA TYR A 21 19.76 -2.46 -9.10
C TYR A 21 19.33 -1.16 -8.42
N GLN A 22 19.97 -0.03 -8.73
CA GLN A 22 19.57 1.28 -8.18
C GLN A 22 18.16 1.67 -8.61
N ALA A 23 17.82 1.51 -9.89
CA ALA A 23 16.48 1.80 -10.39
C ALA A 23 15.41 0.94 -9.69
N GLY A 24 15.68 -0.36 -9.50
CA GLY A 24 14.80 -1.27 -8.79
C GLY A 24 14.64 -0.93 -7.31
N GLN A 25 15.70 -0.49 -6.64
CA GLN A 25 15.63 -0.02 -5.25
C GLN A 25 14.84 1.28 -5.12
N TYR A 26 15.02 2.23 -6.05
CA TYR A 26 14.23 3.46 -6.07
C TYR A 26 12.75 3.18 -6.31
N ALA A 27 12.42 2.31 -7.27
CA ALA A 27 11.06 1.89 -7.53
C ALA A 27 10.43 1.16 -6.32
N ALA A 28 11.22 0.32 -5.62
CA ALA A 28 10.77 -0.33 -4.39
C ALA A 28 10.51 0.68 -3.26
N ALA A 29 11.37 1.69 -3.10
CA ALA A 29 11.17 2.76 -2.12
C ALA A 29 9.89 3.57 -2.42
N GLN A 30 9.63 3.86 -3.69
CA GLN A 30 8.41 4.54 -4.14
C GLN A 30 7.16 3.71 -3.80
N SER A 31 7.12 2.43 -4.15
CA SER A 31 6.01 1.53 -3.81
C SER A 31 5.80 1.45 -2.28
N LYS A 32 6.88 1.40 -1.50
CA LYS A 32 6.78 1.41 -0.04
C LYS A 32 6.22 2.72 0.51
N GLN A 33 6.52 3.85 -0.12
CA GLN A 33 5.95 5.14 0.25
C GLN A 33 4.47 5.24 -0.11
N ALA A 34 4.08 4.75 -1.29
CA ALA A 34 2.67 4.61 -1.69
C ALA A 34 1.89 3.74 -0.70
N ALA A 35 2.45 2.60 -0.28
CA ALA A 35 1.87 1.75 0.76
C ALA A 35 1.63 2.50 2.08
N LYS A 36 2.61 3.31 2.52
CA LYS A 36 2.45 4.13 3.74
C LYS A 36 1.34 5.16 3.59
N VAL A 37 1.28 5.86 2.45
CA VAL A 37 0.23 6.83 2.16
C VAL A 37 -1.14 6.14 2.14
N GLY A 38 -1.25 4.97 1.51
CA GLY A 38 -2.49 4.18 1.50
C GLY A 38 -2.96 3.77 2.90
N ARG A 39 -2.04 3.40 3.81
CA ARG A 39 -2.37 3.12 5.21
C ARG A 39 -2.87 4.36 5.95
N VAL A 40 -2.18 5.49 5.78
CA VAL A 40 -2.59 6.76 6.40
C VAL A 40 -3.96 7.19 5.89
N GLN A 41 -4.23 7.07 4.58
CA GLN A 41 -5.56 7.32 4.01
C GLN A 41 -6.61 6.39 4.60
N ALA A 42 -6.30 5.09 4.75
CA ALA A 42 -7.21 4.14 5.36
C ALA A 42 -7.57 4.53 6.81
N ASP A 43 -6.59 4.99 7.59
CA ASP A 43 -6.82 5.42 8.97
C ASP A 43 -7.57 6.77 9.04
N GLN A 44 -7.33 7.68 8.10
CA GLN A 44 -8.12 8.92 7.94
C GLN A 44 -9.58 8.63 7.61
N ILE A 45 -9.83 7.69 6.68
CA ILE A 45 -11.18 7.25 6.33
C ILE A 45 -11.87 6.62 7.54
N ASP A 46 -11.17 5.75 8.28
CA ASP A 46 -11.70 5.14 9.51
C ASP A 46 -12.14 6.19 10.54
N ALA A 47 -11.31 7.21 10.76
CA ALA A 47 -11.62 8.34 11.64
C ALA A 47 -12.82 9.14 11.13
N SER A 48 -12.83 9.49 9.84
CA SER A 48 -13.93 10.24 9.21
C SER A 48 -15.28 9.53 9.36
N TYR A 49 -15.34 8.21 9.11
CA TYR A 49 -16.58 7.44 9.29
C TYR A 49 -17.06 7.42 10.73
N ARG A 50 -16.13 7.36 11.71
CA ARG A 50 -16.49 7.40 13.13
C ARG A 50 -17.06 8.76 13.52
N ASP A 51 -16.46 9.84 13.06
CA ASP A 51 -16.93 11.20 13.33
C ASP A 51 -18.29 11.46 12.66
N GLU A 52 -18.47 11.01 11.43
CA GLU A 52 -19.75 11.10 10.71
C GLU A 52 -20.86 10.27 11.38
N LEU A 53 -20.56 9.04 11.82
CA LEU A 53 -21.49 8.21 12.56
C LEU A 53 -21.91 8.86 13.89
N ASN A 54 -20.95 9.39 14.64
CA ASN A 54 -21.20 10.09 15.90
C ASN A 54 -22.04 11.36 15.70
N SER A 55 -21.74 12.13 14.65
CA SER A 55 -22.52 13.31 14.26
C SER A 55 -23.95 12.93 13.89
N THR A 56 -24.12 11.89 13.07
CA THR A 56 -25.43 11.38 12.62
C THR A 56 -26.27 10.89 13.81
N ILE A 57 -25.70 10.08 14.69
CA ILE A 57 -26.38 9.60 15.90
C ILE A 57 -26.74 10.76 16.82
N SER A 58 -25.83 11.73 17.00
CA SER A 58 -26.10 12.91 17.83
C SER A 58 -27.25 13.75 17.27
N ASN A 59 -27.32 13.93 15.95
CA ASN A 59 -28.42 14.61 15.29
C ASN A 59 -29.75 13.84 15.45
N ILE A 60 -29.75 12.52 15.22
CA ILE A 60 -30.93 11.67 15.45
C ILE A 60 -31.42 11.80 16.89
N ARG A 61 -30.51 11.77 17.87
CA ARG A 61 -30.86 11.95 19.29
C ARG A 61 -31.41 13.34 19.57
N ALA A 62 -30.84 14.40 19.00
CA ALA A 62 -31.32 15.76 19.16
C ALA A 62 -32.74 15.95 18.58
N ILE A 63 -32.99 15.46 17.37
CA ILE A 63 -34.33 15.48 16.74
C ILE A 63 -35.32 14.69 17.60
N ARG A 64 -34.96 13.47 18.02
CA ARG A 64 -35.82 12.64 18.87
C ARG A 64 -36.16 13.31 20.20
N ALA A 65 -35.17 13.92 20.85
CA ALA A 65 -35.36 14.67 22.07
C ALA A 65 -36.32 15.86 21.86
N SER A 66 -36.17 16.59 20.75
CA SER A 66 -37.07 17.70 20.39
C SER A 66 -38.51 17.24 20.12
N SER A 67 -38.68 16.01 19.62
CA SER A 67 -39.98 15.38 19.38
C SER A 67 -40.59 14.69 20.61
N GLY A 68 -39.99 14.84 21.80
CA GLY A 68 -40.47 14.23 23.04
C GLY A 68 -40.31 12.71 23.12
N VAL A 69 -39.54 12.12 22.20
CA VAL A 69 -39.30 10.67 22.19
C VAL A 69 -38.21 10.34 23.21
N GLY A 70 -38.56 9.55 24.23
CA GLY A 70 -37.61 9.11 25.25
C GLY A 70 -36.38 8.41 24.65
N ALA A 71 -35.23 8.57 25.31
CA ALA A 71 -33.94 8.02 24.87
C ALA A 71 -34.00 6.51 24.57
N ASN A 72 -34.80 5.78 25.36
CA ASN A 72 -34.92 4.32 25.31
C ASN A 72 -36.08 3.82 24.42
N SER A 73 -36.59 4.65 23.51
CA SER A 73 -37.62 4.19 22.55
C SER A 73 -37.06 3.03 21.70
N PRO A 74 -37.77 1.87 21.63
CA PRO A 74 -37.34 0.73 20.82
C PRO A 74 -37.08 1.09 19.36
N THR A 75 -37.93 1.95 18.78
CA THR A 75 -37.78 2.43 17.40
C THR A 75 -36.52 3.27 17.23
N GLY A 76 -36.20 4.11 18.20
CA GLY A 76 -35.00 4.94 18.16
C GLY A 76 -33.71 4.15 18.27
N MET A 77 -33.68 3.15 19.15
CA MET A 77 -32.58 2.19 19.24
C MET A 77 -32.38 1.41 17.95
N ALA A 78 -33.47 0.98 17.30
CA ALA A 78 -33.41 0.27 16.03
C ALA A 78 -32.83 1.14 14.91
N ILE A 79 -33.18 2.43 14.87
CA ILE A 79 -32.62 3.39 13.90
C ILE A 79 -31.12 3.60 14.15
N GLU A 80 -30.71 3.87 15.39
CA GLU A 80 -29.28 4.04 15.75
C GLU A 80 -28.46 2.79 15.40
N ALA A 81 -28.97 1.60 15.75
CA ALA A 81 -28.32 0.33 15.42
C ALA A 81 -28.25 0.08 13.90
N GLY A 82 -29.29 0.47 13.16
CA GLY A 82 -29.30 0.41 11.69
C GLY A 82 -28.21 1.29 11.08
N GLN A 83 -28.08 2.53 11.55
CA GLN A 83 -27.05 3.45 11.08
C GLN A 83 -25.64 2.98 11.43
N GLN A 84 -25.43 2.46 12.65
CA GLN A 84 -24.16 1.84 13.03
C GLN A 84 -23.81 0.68 12.09
N LYS A 85 -24.75 -0.20 11.79
CA LYS A 85 -24.51 -1.36 10.93
C LYS A 85 -24.15 -0.96 9.49
N ILE A 86 -24.84 0.04 8.93
CA ILE A 86 -24.55 0.56 7.58
C ILE A 86 -23.17 1.21 7.57
N SER A 87 -22.91 2.14 8.48
CA SER A 87 -21.62 2.84 8.59
C SER A 87 -20.46 1.86 8.81
N ASP A 88 -20.60 0.87 9.70
CA ASP A 88 -19.56 -0.13 9.94
C ASP A 88 -19.27 -1.00 8.72
N ARG A 89 -20.30 -1.36 7.95
CA ARG A 89 -20.11 -2.13 6.71
C ARG A 89 -19.34 -1.30 5.70
N ASP A 90 -19.77 -0.07 5.47
CA ASP A 90 -19.20 0.80 4.44
C ASP A 90 -17.76 1.19 4.81
N ARG A 91 -17.50 1.52 6.09
CA ARG A 91 -16.16 1.71 6.67
C ARG A 91 -15.27 0.49 6.44
N LYS A 92 -15.74 -0.73 6.75
CA LYS A 92 -14.95 -1.95 6.56
C LYS A 92 -14.60 -2.19 5.09
N ILE A 93 -15.52 -1.93 4.17
CA ILE A 93 -15.28 -2.07 2.74
C ILE A 93 -14.22 -1.08 2.29
N GLU A 94 -14.35 0.19 2.65
CA GLU A 94 -13.46 1.24 2.17
C GLU A 94 -12.06 1.17 2.80
N VAL A 95 -12.00 1.06 4.13
CA VAL A 95 -10.74 0.83 4.87
C VAL A 95 -10.08 -0.47 4.43
N GLY A 96 -10.87 -1.53 4.23
CA GLY A 96 -10.40 -2.82 3.74
C GLY A 96 -9.76 -2.69 2.35
N SER A 97 -10.44 -2.01 1.42
CA SER A 97 -9.94 -1.75 0.06
C SER A 97 -8.61 -0.98 0.07
N LYS A 98 -8.51 0.11 0.86
CA LYS A 98 -7.27 0.90 0.99
C LYS A 98 -6.13 0.11 1.65
N ARG A 99 -6.43 -0.69 2.67
CA ARG A 99 -5.44 -1.56 3.32
C ARG A 99 -4.96 -2.67 2.38
N MET A 100 -5.86 -3.23 1.57
CA MET A 100 -5.49 -4.20 0.53
C MET A 100 -4.59 -3.57 -0.52
N GLN A 101 -4.91 -2.36 -1.00
CA GLN A 101 -4.05 -1.63 -1.94
C GLN A 101 -2.67 -1.37 -1.34
N ALA A 102 -2.62 -0.89 -0.09
CA ALA A 102 -1.35 -0.68 0.60
C ALA A 102 -0.56 -1.98 0.86
N ALA A 103 -1.23 -3.11 1.04
CA ALA A 103 -0.58 -4.41 1.18
C ALA A 103 -0.02 -4.89 -0.17
N GLN A 104 -0.74 -4.67 -1.27
CA GLN A 104 -0.24 -4.93 -2.62
C GLN A 104 1.00 -4.09 -2.92
N ASP A 105 0.97 -2.78 -2.62
CA ASP A 105 2.12 -1.90 -2.82
C ASP A 105 3.36 -2.33 -2.00
N ASP A 106 3.17 -2.81 -0.76
CA ASP A 106 4.27 -3.32 0.07
C ASP A 106 4.83 -4.65 -0.47
N ASN A 107 3.97 -5.50 -1.02
CA ASN A 107 4.38 -6.74 -1.70
C ASN A 107 5.15 -6.45 -2.99
N ASP A 108 4.67 -5.49 -3.79
CA ASP A 108 5.33 -5.00 -4.99
C ASP A 108 6.71 -4.43 -4.66
N ALA A 109 6.83 -3.65 -3.58
CA ALA A 109 8.11 -3.12 -3.11
C ALA A 109 9.10 -4.25 -2.78
N ARG A 110 8.64 -5.30 -2.08
CA ARG A 110 9.45 -6.47 -1.75
C ARG A 110 9.89 -7.21 -3.00
N PHE A 111 8.96 -7.45 -3.92
CA PHE A 111 9.25 -8.12 -5.19
C PHE A 111 10.29 -7.35 -6.01
N ARG A 112 10.12 -6.03 -6.17
CA ARG A 112 11.07 -5.15 -6.89
C ARG A 112 12.45 -5.17 -6.25
N LYS A 113 12.52 -5.17 -4.91
CA LYS A 113 13.79 -5.28 -4.17
C LYS A 113 14.48 -6.64 -4.38
N SER A 114 13.73 -7.74 -4.35
CA SER A 114 14.28 -9.07 -4.65
C SER A 114 14.72 -9.19 -6.10
N ALA A 115 13.93 -8.69 -7.05
CA ALA A 115 14.25 -8.71 -8.47
C ALA A 115 15.51 -7.89 -8.78
N ALA A 116 15.67 -6.71 -8.17
CA ALA A 116 16.88 -5.91 -8.26
C ALA A 116 18.11 -6.66 -7.74
N THR A 117 17.97 -7.37 -6.61
CA THR A 117 19.07 -8.15 -6.03
C THR A 117 19.47 -9.31 -6.94
N VAL A 118 18.49 -10.02 -7.49
CA VAL A 118 18.72 -11.10 -8.45
C VAL A 118 19.32 -10.58 -9.76
N SER A 119 18.88 -9.43 -10.26
CA SER A 119 19.45 -8.83 -11.48
C SER A 119 20.90 -8.42 -11.29
N LEU A 120 21.26 -7.92 -10.11
CA LEU A 120 22.64 -7.61 -9.77
C LEU A 120 23.51 -8.88 -9.77
N ILE A 121 23.08 -9.92 -9.07
CA ILE A 121 23.81 -11.20 -9.00
C ILE A 121 23.89 -11.85 -10.38
N GLY A 122 22.79 -11.90 -11.12
CA GLY A 122 22.75 -12.46 -12.47
C GLY A 122 23.60 -11.67 -13.46
N GLY A 123 23.63 -10.34 -13.35
CA GLY A 123 24.49 -9.48 -14.17
C GLY A 123 25.99 -9.71 -13.89
N VAL A 124 26.36 -9.89 -12.62
CA VAL A 124 27.74 -10.25 -12.21
C VAL A 124 28.10 -11.69 -12.62
N ALA A 125 27.19 -12.65 -12.45
CA ALA A 125 27.40 -14.03 -12.87
C ALA A 125 27.53 -14.16 -14.39
N LYS A 126 26.81 -13.35 -15.17
CA LYS A 126 26.90 -13.33 -16.63
C LYS A 126 28.16 -12.64 -17.15
N SER A 127 28.77 -11.74 -16.37
CA SER A 127 30.04 -11.09 -16.73
C SER A 127 31.27 -11.91 -16.31
N LEU A 128 31.16 -12.82 -15.33
CA LEU A 128 32.25 -13.69 -14.88
C LEU A 128 32.88 -14.57 -16.00
N PRO A 129 32.12 -15.25 -16.87
CA PRO A 129 32.67 -15.98 -18.02
C PRO A 129 33.41 -15.07 -19.00
N SER A 130 33.02 -13.80 -19.12
CA SER A 130 33.69 -12.80 -19.98
C SER A 130 35.08 -12.40 -19.46
N PHE A 131 35.33 -12.57 -18.16
CA PHE A 131 36.60 -12.23 -17.50
C PHE A 131 37.51 -13.45 -17.27
N PHE A 132 36.93 -14.65 -17.08
CA PHE A 132 37.69 -15.88 -16.80
C PHE A 132 37.67 -16.90 -17.95
N GLY A 133 36.85 -16.69 -18.98
CA GLY A 133 36.85 -17.46 -20.22
C GLY A 133 37.64 -16.74 -21.31
N ALA A 134 38.96 -16.98 -21.32
CA ALA A 134 39.79 -16.92 -22.51
C ALA A 134 40.01 -18.35 -23.03
#